data_AF-A0A951Z9J6-F1
#
_entry.id   AF-A0A951Z9J6-F1
#
_cell.length_a   1.000
_cell.length_b   1.000
_cell.length_c   1.000
_cell.angle_alpha   90.00
_cell.angle_beta   90.00
_cell.angle_gamma   90.00
#
_symmetry.space_group_name_H-M   'P 1'
#
loop_
_entity.id
_entity.type
_entity.pdbx_description
1 polymer ?
#
loop_
_entity_poly.entity_id
_entity_poly.type
_entity_poly.pdbx_seq_one_letter_code
_entity_poly.pdbx_strand_id
1 'polypeptide(L)' 'MCRVLLEKDPVTGDWAVWCPELKGCTSAGATREEAIENIKEAIALYLEPLPI' A
#
# COMPACT_ATOMS: atom_id res chain seq x y z
N MET A 1 3.48 -14.00 5.00
CA MET A 1 2.18 -13.35 5.30
C MET A 1 2.49 -11.88 5.43
N CYS A 2 2.38 -11.11 4.33
CA CYS A 2 2.79 -9.72 4.35
C CYS A 2 1.81 -8.90 5.19
N ARG A 3 2.31 -8.26 6.24
CA ARG A 3 1.54 -7.33 7.07
C ARG A 3 1.66 -5.94 6.47
N VAL A 4 0.53 -5.26 6.35
CA VAL A 4 0.47 -3.85 5.95
C VAL A 4 0.00 -3.03 7.13
N LEU A 5 0.64 -1.87 7.32
CA LEU A 5 0.27 -0.88 8.32
C LEU A 5 -0.63 0.14 7.65
N LEU A 6 -1.76 0.47 8.28
CA LEU A 6 -2.64 1.56 7.85
C LEU A 6 -2.72 2.61 8.94
N GLU A 7 -2.55 3.86 8.53
CA GLU A 7 -2.70 5.04 9.36
C GLU A 7 -3.67 6.00 8.69
N LYS A 8 -4.58 6.58 9.46
CA LYS A 8 -5.49 7.60 8.96
C LYS A 8 -4.96 8.96 9.34
N ASP A 9 -4.75 9.82 8.35
CA ASP A 9 -4.41 11.22 8.53
C ASP A 9 -5.61 11.99 9.10
N PRO A 10 -5.52 12.53 10.33
CA PRO A 10 -6.62 13.28 10.93
C PRO A 10 -6.76 14.69 10.34
N VAL A 11 -5.75 15.16 9.61
CA VAL A 11 -5.71 16.52 9.02
C VAL A 11 -6.34 16.53 7.63
N THR A 12 -5.95 15.61 6.76
CA THR A 12 -6.47 15.52 5.39
C THR A 12 -7.64 14.55 5.27
N GLY A 13 -7.76 13.60 6.19
CA GLY A 13 -8.76 12.54 6.16
C GLY A 13 -8.35 11.30 5.36
N ASP A 14 -7.17 11.34 4.73
CA ASP A 14 -6.63 10.26 3.90
C ASP A 14 -6.13 9.09 4.74
N TRP A 15 -5.91 7.96 4.07
CA TRP A 15 -5.37 6.73 4.61
C TRP A 15 -4.01 6.48 3.99
N ALA A 16 -2.96 6.53 4.81
CA ALA A 16 -1.63 6.07 4.45
C ALA A 16 -1.52 4.56 4.71
N VAL A 17 -0.88 3.84 3.80
CA VAL A 17 -0.62 2.40 3.93
C VAL A 17 0.79 2.07 3.50
N TRP A 18 1.45 1.18 4.23
CA TRP A 18 2.81 0.74 3.85
C TRP A 18 3.11 -0.67 4.32
N CYS A 19 4.00 -1.33 3.59
CA CYS A 19 4.46 -2.67 3.92
C CYS A 19 5.88 -2.61 4.51
N PRO A 20 6.08 -2.87 5.83
CA PRO A 20 7.42 -2.94 6.42
C PRO A 20 8.28 -4.08 5.85
N GLU A 21 7.66 -5.11 5.27
CA GLU A 21 8.37 -6.24 4.64
C GLU A 21 8.93 -5.90 3.25
N LEU A 22 8.31 -4.95 2.54
CA LEU A 22 8.71 -4.52 1.20
C LEU A 22 9.20 -3.07 1.26
N LYS A 23 10.51 -2.88 1.45
CA LYS A 23 11.13 -1.55 1.51
C LYS A 23 10.80 -0.76 0.23
N GLY A 24 9.99 0.28 0.39
CA GLY A 24 9.57 1.18 -0.69
C GLY A 24 8.13 0.97 -1.18
N CYS A 25 7.44 -0.06 -0.69
CA CYS A 25 6.03 -0.27 -1.02
C CYS A 25 5.15 0.52 -0.03
N THR A 26 4.82 1.75 -0.43
CA THR A 26 3.94 2.67 0.30
C THR A 26 2.85 3.16 -0.63
N SER A 27 1.65 3.33 -0.13
CA SER A 27 0.55 3.92 -0.88
C SER A 27 -0.33 4.78 0.03
N ALA A 28 -1.24 5.54 -0.57
CA ALA A 28 -2.23 6.34 0.13
C ALA A 28 -3.55 6.32 -0.62
N GLY A 29 -4.65 6.66 0.05
CA GLY A 29 -5.96 6.82 -0.57
C GLY A 29 -6.94 7.54 0.35
N ALA A 30 -7.98 8.16 -0.22
CA ALA A 30 -8.98 8.91 0.54
C ALA A 30 -9.85 7.99 1.44
N THR A 31 -9.90 6.69 1.12
CA THR A 31 -10.61 5.67 1.90
C THR A 31 -9.71 4.49 2.23
N ARG A 32 -10.11 3.74 3.26
CA ARG A 32 -9.39 2.54 3.69
C ARG A 32 -9.31 1.51 2.57
N GLU A 33 -10.41 1.31 1.84
CA GLU A 33 -10.46 0.41 0.69
C GLU A 33 -9.51 0.84 -0.42
N GLU A 34 -9.51 2.13 -0.77
CA GLU A 34 -8.65 2.68 -1.83
C GLU A 34 -7.16 2.51 -1.49
N ALA A 35 -6.76 2.83 -0.26
CA ALA A 35 -5.39 2.62 0.19
C ALA A 35 -4.99 1.13 0.09
N ILE A 36 -5.87 0.22 0.51
CA ILE A 36 -5.62 -1.23 0.44
C ILE A 36 -5.54 -1.72 -1.01
N GLU A 37 -6.38 -1.21 -1.90
CA GLU A 37 -6.35 -1.56 -3.32
C GLU A 37 -5.02 -1.12 -3.95
N ASN A 38 -4.63 0.14 -3.72
CA ASN A 38 -3.41 0.71 -4.28
C ASN A 38 -2.14 -0.04 -3.79
N ILE A 39 -2.07 -0.40 -2.50
CA ILE A 39 -0.91 -1.18 -1.99
C ILE A 39 -0.92 -2.62 -2.54
N LYS A 40 -2.10 -3.23 -2.76
CA LYS A 40 -2.18 -4.56 -3.37
C LYS A 40 -1.66 -4.53 -4.80
N GLU A 41 -2.03 -3.52 -5.58
CA GLU A 41 -1.49 -3.34 -6.93
C GLU A 41 0.02 -3.12 -6.90
N ALA A 42 0.52 -2.27 -6.00
CA ALA A 42 1.96 -2.04 -5.85
C ALA A 42 2.73 -3.32 -5.47
N ILE A 43 2.16 -4.15 -4.59
CA ILE A 43 2.73 -5.45 -4.21
C ILE A 43 2.67 -6.43 -5.39
N ALA A 44 1.55 -6.48 -6.12
CA ALA A 44 1.40 -7.33 -7.29
C ALA A 44 2.43 -6.98 -8.36
N LEU A 45 2.60 -5.69 -8.67
CA LEU A 45 3.60 -5.19 -9.60
C LEU A 45 5.03 -5.49 -9.14
N TYR A 46 5.29 -5.44 -7.83
CA TYR A 46 6.59 -5.79 -7.26
C TYR A 46 6.89 -7.29 -7.37
N LEU A 47 5.86 -8.14 -7.26
CA LEU A 47 5.96 -9.59 -7.36
C LEU A 47 5.86 -10.09 -8.81
N GLU A 48 5.42 -9.25 -9.75
CA GLU A 48 5.40 -9.60 -11.16
C GLU A 48 6.82 -9.91 -11.62
N PRO A 49 7.07 -11.12 -12.16
CA PRO A 49 8.37 -11.45 -12.71
C PRO A 49 8.61 -10.54 -13.90
N LEU A 50 9.74 -9.83 -13.90
CA LEU A 50 10.20 -9.12 -15.10
C LEU A 50 10.17 -10.12 -16.27
N PRO A 51 9.48 -9.83 -17.38
CA PRO A 51 9.50 -10.70 -18.54
C PRO A 51 10.95 -10.84 -18.99
N ILE A 52 11.41 -12.10 -19.04
CA ILE A 52 12.73 -12.49 -19.55
C ILE A 52 12.89 -12.19 -21.03
#